data_AF-A0A2M8AD09-F1
#
_entry.id   AF-A0A2M8AD09-F1
#
_cell.length_a   1.000
_cell.length_b   1.000
_cell.length_c   1.000
_cell.angle_alpha   90.00
_cell.angle_beta   90.00
_cell.angle_gamma   90.00
#
_symmetry.space_group_name_H-M   'P 1'
#
loop_
_entity.id
_entity.type
_entity.pdbx_description
1 polymer ?
#
loop_
_entity_poly.entity_id
_entity_poly.type
_entity_poly.pdbx_seq_one_letter_code
_entity_poly.pdbx_strand_id
1 'polypeptide(L)'
;MEKETSKNEILEAINEFSNRVDDKFDKVDERFDKLEGRVGKIEATMVTKDYLDDKLADLRGDLVVLMRKEDTKMIKLVEILKRRAVITEAEEKEILSMEPFAKLYA
;
A
#
# COMPACT_ATOMS: atom_id res chain seq x y z
N MET A 1 56.48 -8.71 46.44
CA MET A 1 56.43 -7.54 45.56
C MET A 1 56.05 -7.92 44.13
N GLU A 2 56.82 -8.72 43.38
CA GLU A 2 56.48 -9.06 41.96
C GLU A 2 55.11 -9.72 41.72
N LYS A 3 54.69 -10.65 42.59
CA LYS A 3 53.36 -11.29 42.49
C LYS A 3 52.19 -10.37 42.80
N GLU A 4 52.46 -9.26 43.48
CA GLU A 4 51.46 -8.29 43.92
C GLU A 4 51.25 -7.22 42.84
N THR A 5 52.33 -6.77 42.20
CA THR A 5 52.28 -5.93 40.99
C THR A 5 51.54 -6.61 39.84
N SER A 6 51.80 -7.90 39.58
CA SER A 6 51.10 -8.65 38.51
C SER A 6 49.59 -8.77 38.74
N LYS A 7 49.12 -8.87 39.99
CA LYS A 7 47.68 -8.89 40.29
C LYS A 7 47.03 -7.52 40.04
N ASN A 8 47.74 -6.44 40.38
CA ASN A 8 47.26 -5.09 40.18
C ASN A 8 47.14 -4.75 38.67
N GLU A 9 48.12 -5.18 37.86
CA GLU A 9 48.07 -5.04 36.39
C GLU A 9 46.86 -5.78 35.79
N ILE A 10 46.56 -6.99 36.27
CA ILE A 10 45.38 -7.75 35.83
C ILE A 10 44.09 -7.03 36.23
N LEU A 11 44.01 -6.47 37.44
CA LEU A 11 42.85 -5.71 37.90
C LEU A 11 42.64 -4.43 37.08
N GLU A 12 43.72 -3.72 36.74
CA GLU A 12 43.68 -2.55 35.86
C GLU A 12 43.18 -2.93 34.46
N ALA A 13 43.70 -4.01 33.88
CA ALA A 13 43.26 -4.50 32.58
C ALA A 13 41.77 -4.92 32.58
N ILE A 14 41.30 -5.55 33.67
CA ILE A 14 39.89 -5.90 33.85
C ILE A 14 39.03 -4.64 33.94
N ASN A 15 39.43 -3.64 34.72
CA ASN A 15 38.69 -2.38 34.84
C ASN A 15 38.62 -1.64 33.49
N GLU A 16 39.71 -1.58 32.75
CA GLU A 16 39.71 -0.96 31.42
C GLU A 16 38.81 -1.72 30.45
N PHE A 17 38.85 -3.06 30.48
CA PHE A 17 37.96 -3.89 29.68
C PHE A 17 36.49 -3.67 30.04
N SER A 18 36.15 -3.65 31.33
CA SER A 18 34.80 -3.38 31.82
C SER A 18 34.28 -2.03 31.34
N ASN A 19 35.07 -0.96 31.49
CA ASN A 19 34.67 0.38 31.01
C ASN A 19 34.42 0.40 29.50
N ARG A 20 35.29 -0.26 28.71
CA ARG A 20 35.09 -0.36 27.25
C ARG A 20 33.88 -1.19 26.87
N VAL A 21 33.49 -2.15 27.70
CA VAL A 21 32.29 -2.96 27.50
C VAL A 21 31.05 -2.13 27.81
N ASP A 22 31.04 -1.39 28.92
CA ASP A 22 29.95 -0.48 29.28
C ASP A 22 29.71 0.59 28.19
N ASP A 23 30.78 1.25 27.72
CA ASP A 23 30.73 2.21 26.61
C ASP A 23 30.13 1.61 25.32
N LYS A 24 30.32 0.31 25.10
CA LYS A 24 29.75 -0.40 23.94
C LYS A 24 28.29 -0.72 24.16
N PHE A 25 27.89 -1.09 25.38
CA PHE A 25 26.49 -1.33 25.72
C PHE A 25 25.66 -0.06 25.62
N ASP A 26 26.17 1.08 26.12
CA ASP A 26 25.50 2.38 25.96
C ASP A 26 25.25 2.72 24.48
N LYS A 27 26.26 2.47 23.62
CA LYS A 27 26.12 2.66 22.16
C LYS A 27 25.14 1.68 21.51
N VAL A 28 24.98 0.49 22.06
CA VAL A 28 23.99 -0.49 21.58
C VAL A 28 22.60 -0.02 21.95
N ASP A 29 22.38 0.43 23.18
CA ASP A 29 21.10 0.96 23.65
C ASP A 29 20.65 2.15 22.81
N GLU A 30 21.54 3.13 22.56
CA GLU A 30 21.24 4.25 21.67
C GLU A 30 20.82 3.82 20.25
N ARG A 31 21.39 2.72 19.75
CA ARG A 31 21.04 2.18 18.42
C ARG A 31 19.70 1.47 18.45
N PHE A 32 19.36 0.80 19.53
CA PHE A 32 18.05 0.18 19.74
C PHE A 32 16.95 1.24 19.81
N ASP A 33 17.15 2.33 20.56
CA ASP A 33 16.19 3.44 20.63
C ASP A 33 15.93 4.04 19.24
N LYS A 34 16.99 4.24 18.46
CA LYS A 34 16.89 4.74 17.07
C LYS A 34 16.17 3.74 16.17
N LEU A 35 16.36 2.44 16.37
CA LEU A 35 15.67 1.40 15.60
C LEU A 35 14.18 1.35 15.95
N GLU A 36 13.83 1.38 17.23
CA GLU A 36 12.44 1.42 17.69
C GLU A 36 11.70 2.63 17.11
N GLY A 37 12.30 3.81 17.17
CA GLY A 37 11.73 5.01 16.56
C GLY A 37 11.56 4.93 15.03
N ARG A 38 12.41 4.16 14.32
CA ARG A 38 12.25 3.92 12.88
C ARG A 38 11.19 2.88 12.59
N VAL A 39 11.13 1.80 13.37
CA VAL A 39 10.11 0.74 13.23
C VAL A 39 8.73 1.31 13.49
N GLY A 40 8.54 2.10 14.57
CA GLY A 40 7.25 2.74 14.84
C GLY A 40 6.79 3.68 13.72
N LYS A 41 7.71 4.39 13.05
CA LYS A 41 7.38 5.19 11.85
C LYS A 41 6.98 4.33 10.66
N ILE A 42 7.65 3.19 10.46
CA ILE A 42 7.31 2.23 9.40
C ILE A 42 5.92 1.66 9.67
N GLU A 43 5.63 1.21 10.89
CA GLU A 43 4.31 0.67 11.26
C GLU A 43 3.20 1.71 11.09
N ALA A 44 3.45 2.98 11.43
CA ALA A 44 2.46 4.05 11.27
C ALA A 44 2.19 4.45 9.81
N THR A 45 3.14 4.18 8.89
CA THR A 45 3.03 4.55 7.47
C THR A 45 2.72 3.35 6.56
N MET A 46 2.95 2.13 7.04
CA MET A 46 2.72 0.92 6.28
C MET A 46 1.23 0.66 6.17
N VAL A 47 0.74 0.71 4.93
CA VAL A 47 -0.59 0.20 4.60
C VAL A 47 -0.49 -1.30 4.37
N THR A 48 -1.46 -2.05 4.89
CA THR A 48 -1.53 -3.49 4.65
C THR A 48 -2.06 -3.76 3.25
N LYS A 49 -1.64 -4.89 2.68
CA LYS A 49 -2.19 -5.40 1.40
C LYS A 49 -3.72 -5.51 1.48
N ASP A 50 -4.23 -6.03 2.59
CA ASP A 50 -5.67 -6.21 2.82
C ASP A 50 -6.43 -4.88 2.78
N TYR A 51 -5.90 -3.83 3.42
CA TYR A 51 -6.50 -2.49 3.37
C TYR A 51 -6.58 -1.95 1.93
N LEU A 52 -5.52 -2.15 1.15
CA LEU A 52 -5.51 -1.73 -0.26
C LEU A 52 -6.47 -2.57 -1.10
N ASP A 53 -6.51 -3.88 -0.91
CA ASP A 53 -7.42 -4.79 -1.62
C ASP A 53 -8.89 -4.41 -1.35
N ASP A 54 -9.25 -4.10 -0.11
CA ASP A 54 -10.59 -3.63 0.26
C ASP A 54 -10.93 -2.30 -0.43
N LYS A 55 -10.02 -1.31 -0.38
CA LYS A 55 -10.24 -0.01 -1.03
C LYS A 55 -10.32 -0.11 -2.55
N LEU A 56 -9.57 -1.03 -3.16
CA LEU A 56 -9.63 -1.30 -4.59
C LEU A 56 -10.93 -2.02 -4.97
N ALA A 57 -11.43 -2.91 -4.12
CA ALA A 57 -12.71 -3.56 -4.33
C ALA A 57 -13.87 -2.54 -4.28
N ASP A 58 -13.86 -1.64 -3.29
CA ASP A 58 -14.83 -0.53 -3.18
C ASP A 58 -14.81 0.33 -4.45
N LEU A 59 -13.63 0.83 -4.83
CA LEU A 59 -13.46 1.69 -6.00
C LEU A 59 -13.92 1.00 -7.29
N ARG A 60 -13.57 -0.27 -7.46
CA ARG A 60 -14.02 -1.08 -8.62
C ARG A 60 -15.54 -1.20 -8.63
N GLY A 61 -16.17 -1.40 -7.47
CA GLY A 61 -17.62 -1.42 -7.33
C GLY A 61 -18.27 -0.12 -7.78
N ASP A 62 -17.74 1.02 -7.31
CA ASP A 62 -18.23 2.35 -7.67
C ASP A 62 -18.11 2.62 -9.18
N LEU A 63 -16.99 2.24 -9.80
CA LEU A 63 -16.78 2.37 -11.24
C LEU A 63 -17.81 1.56 -12.03
N VAL A 64 -18.07 0.31 -11.63
CA VAL A 64 -19.09 -0.53 -12.30
C VAL A 64 -20.49 0.10 -12.19
N VAL A 65 -20.84 0.68 -11.04
CA VAL A 65 -22.13 1.36 -10.86
C VAL A 65 -22.24 2.60 -11.75
N LEU A 66 -21.18 3.41 -11.84
CA LEU A 66 -21.14 4.58 -12.71
C LEU A 66 -21.28 4.19 -14.18
N MET A 67 -20.50 3.19 -14.63
CA MET A 67 -20.56 2.70 -16.01
C MET A 67 -21.96 2.17 -16.38
N ARG A 68 -22.65 1.45 -15.47
CA ARG A 68 -24.04 1.01 -15.70
C ARG A 68 -25.04 2.16 -15.82
N LYS A 69 -24.85 3.23 -15.03
CA LYS A 69 -25.68 4.43 -15.12
C LYS A 69 -25.44 5.17 -16.44
N GLU A 70 -24.20 5.22 -16.91
CA GLU A 70 -23.84 5.79 -18.21
C GLU A 70 -24.42 4.98 -19.36
N ASP A 71 -24.31 3.65 -19.31
CA ASP A 71 -24.93 2.74 -20.29
C ASP A 71 -26.44 2.98 -20.41
N THR A 72 -27.14 3.09 -19.27
CA THR A 72 -28.58 3.41 -19.25
C THR A 72 -28.90 4.73 -19.94
N LYS A 73 -28.06 5.77 -19.74
CA LYS A 73 -28.24 7.07 -20.39
C LYS A 73 -27.96 6.99 -21.89
N MET A 74 -26.92 6.23 -22.28
CA MET A 74 -26.52 6.03 -23.66
C MET A 74 -27.60 5.29 -24.45
N ILE A 75 -28.17 4.22 -23.90
CA ILE A 75 -29.32 3.50 -24.48
C ILE A 75 -30.48 4.46 -24.74
N LYS A 76 -30.86 5.28 -23.75
CA LYS A 76 -31.95 6.26 -23.92
C LYS A 76 -31.64 7.30 -25.00
N LEU A 77 -30.38 7.71 -25.13
CA LEU A 77 -29.97 8.63 -26.19
C LEU A 77 -30.12 7.96 -27.56
N VAL A 78 -29.65 6.73 -27.72
CA VAL A 78 -29.78 5.95 -28.96
C VAL A 78 -31.25 5.78 -29.35
N GLU A 79 -32.12 5.43 -28.40
CA GLU A 79 -33.57 5.34 -28.61
C GLU A 79 -34.16 6.68 -29.10
N ILE A 80 -33.74 7.80 -28.53
CA ILE A 80 -34.19 9.13 -28.95
C ILE A 80 -33.71 9.46 -30.36
N LEU A 81 -32.46 9.13 -30.71
CA LEU A 81 -31.88 9.38 -32.04
C LEU A 81 -32.58 8.53 -33.10
N LYS A 82 -32.84 7.25 -32.83
CA LYS A 82 -33.62 6.37 -33.70
C LYS A 82 -35.03 6.90 -33.93
N ARG A 83 -35.73 7.30 -32.85
CA ARG A 83 -37.09 7.87 -32.95
C ARG A 83 -37.13 9.15 -33.79
N ARG A 84 -36.05 9.94 -33.78
CA ARG A 84 -35.92 11.16 -34.59
C ARG A 84 -35.41 10.88 -36.02
N ALA A 85 -35.22 9.62 -36.38
CA ALA A 85 -34.66 9.18 -37.66
C ALA A 85 -33.28 9.81 -37.97
N VAL A 86 -32.48 10.08 -36.93
CA VAL A 86 -31.11 10.60 -37.06
C VAL A 86 -30.12 9.48 -37.34
N ILE A 87 -30.41 8.28 -36.84
CA ILE A 87 -29.61 7.07 -37.04
C ILE A 87 -30.51 5.93 -37.55
N THR A 88 -29.90 5.00 -38.27
CA THR A 88 -30.52 3.79 -38.82
C THR A 88 -30.54 2.64 -37.81
N GLU A 89 -31.29 1.58 -38.12
CA GLU A 89 -31.30 0.37 -37.28
C GLU A 89 -29.96 -0.38 -37.27
N ALA A 90 -29.17 -0.26 -38.34
CA ALA A 90 -27.84 -0.85 -38.40
C ALA A 90 -26.89 -0.13 -37.43
N GLU A 91 -26.92 1.20 -37.42
CA GLU A 91 -26.10 2.03 -36.52
C GLU A 91 -26.51 1.85 -35.04
N GLU A 92 -27.80 1.72 -34.74
CA GLU A 92 -28.27 1.39 -33.39
C GLU A 92 -27.68 0.06 -32.90
N LYS A 93 -27.74 -0.99 -33.73
CA LYS A 93 -27.21 -2.31 -33.38
C LYS A 93 -25.70 -2.28 -33.20
N GLU A 94 -24.98 -1.57 -34.06
CA GLU A 94 -23.53 -1.39 -33.96
C GLU A 94 -23.17 -0.71 -32.62
N ILE A 95 -23.79 0.44 -32.32
CA ILE A 95 -23.53 1.20 -31.08
C ILE A 95 -23.84 0.38 -29.83
N LEU A 96 -24.96 -0.36 -29.82
CA LEU A 96 -25.38 -1.14 -28.65
C LEU A 96 -24.64 -2.47 -28.50
N SER A 97 -23.90 -2.90 -29.53
CA SER A 97 -22.99 -4.05 -29.45
C SER A 97 -21.60 -3.70 -28.91
N MET A 98 -21.32 -2.42 -28.67
CA MET A 98 -20.02 -1.98 -28.19
C MET A 98 -19.81 -2.33 -26.70
N GLU A 99 -18.57 -2.66 -26.37
CA GLU A 99 -18.08 -2.75 -24.98
C GLU A 99 -18.31 -1.40 -24.26
N PRO A 100 -18.54 -1.38 -22.93
CA PRO A 100 -18.23 -2.43 -21.96
C PRO A 100 -19.39 -3.36 -21.59
N PHE A 101 -20.62 -3.09 -22.05
CA PHE A 101 -21.79 -3.89 -21.75
C PHE A 101 -22.67 -4.05 -23.00
N ALA A 102 -22.12 -4.75 -23.98
CA ALA A 102 -22.82 -5.04 -25.24
C ALA A 102 -24.18 -5.69 -24.97
N LYS A 103 -25.25 -5.10 -25.50
CA LYS A 103 -26.55 -5.76 -25.56
C LYS A 103 -26.53 -6.75 -26.72
N LEU A 104 -26.37 -8.03 -26.37
CA LEU A 104 -26.52 -9.12 -27.33
C LEU A 104 -28.00 -9.18 -27.75
N TYR A 105 -28.29 -8.73 -28.96
CA TYR A 105 -29.59 -8.95 -29.60
C TYR A 105 -29.67 -10.43 -30.01
N ALA A 106 -30.47 -11.20 -29.27
CA ALA A 106 -30.87 -12.56 -29.67
C ALA A 106 -31.96 -12.52 -30.75
#